data_AF-A0AAD8P7B7-F1
#
_entry.id   AF-A0AAD8P7B7-F1
#
_cell.length_a   1.000
_cell.length_b   1.000
_cell.length_c   1.000
_cell.angle_alpha   90.00
_cell.angle_beta   90.00
_cell.angle_gamma   90.00
#
_symmetry.space_group_name_H-M   'P 1'
#
loop_
_entity.id
_entity.type
_entity.pdbx_description
1 polymer ?
#
loop_
_entity_poly.entity_id
_entity_poly.type
_entity_poly.pdbx_seq_one_letter_code
_entity_poly.pdbx_strand_id
1 'polypeptide(L)'
;MVATLATSVSAKVFIVGDEKGWTLNFDYQAWAKDKLFVVGDQLVFKYAYGKHNVHKVNGTAFQQCSIPPTNEALTSGYDVITLATPGRKWYICGVGKHCESGGMKLFINVLSHAPSPPPPSVYPGKVIWVGDDKGWTLNFDYQAWATGKRFYVGDKLVFKYPVGKHNVFRANGTAFQQCIIPAANEALTSGYDVITLKTPGRKWYICGVEKHCQLGLKLFITVLPYPTYVPPPYHRT
;
A
#
# COMPACT_ATOMS: atom_id res chain seq x y z
N MET A 1 15.96 3.14 21.13
CA MET A 1 16.39 1.99 20.30
C MET A 1 15.44 1.87 19.13
N VAL A 2 15.93 2.07 17.90
CA VAL A 2 15.12 1.82 16.70
C VAL A 2 15.39 0.36 16.31
N ALA A 3 14.39 -0.50 16.47
CA ALA A 3 14.48 -1.88 16.05
C ALA A 3 14.31 -1.95 14.52
N THR A 4 15.40 -2.15 13.80
CA THR A 4 15.37 -2.49 12.38
C THR A 4 14.91 -3.93 12.21
N LEU A 5 13.67 -4.12 11.75
CA LEU A 5 13.16 -5.41 11.28
C LEU A 5 13.90 -5.74 9.98
N ALA A 6 14.82 -6.71 10.03
CA ALA A 6 15.45 -7.27 8.84
C ALA A 6 14.41 -8.10 8.08
N THR A 7 13.96 -7.61 6.92
CA THR A 7 13.09 -8.38 6.04
C THR A 7 13.93 -9.47 5.36
N SER A 8 13.68 -10.74 5.71
CA SER A 8 14.25 -11.89 5.02
C SER A 8 13.71 -11.96 3.59
N VAL A 9 14.54 -11.70 2.58
CA VAL A 9 14.19 -11.94 1.18
C VAL A 9 14.42 -13.43 0.90
N SER A 10 13.33 -14.20 0.78
CA SER A 10 13.41 -15.58 0.30
C SER A 10 13.51 -15.57 -1.22
N ALA A 11 14.50 -16.28 -1.77
CA ALA A 11 14.57 -16.56 -3.20
C ALA A 11 13.32 -17.30 -3.67
N LYS A 12 12.75 -16.90 -4.80
CA LYS A 12 11.57 -17.54 -5.40
C LYS A 12 11.99 -18.51 -6.50
N VAL A 13 11.26 -19.63 -6.59
CA VAL A 13 11.41 -20.61 -7.66
C VAL A 13 10.28 -20.42 -8.68
N PHE A 14 10.63 -20.30 -9.95
CA PHE A 14 9.70 -20.18 -11.07
C PHE A 14 9.83 -21.40 -11.97
N ILE A 15 8.76 -22.18 -12.08
CA ILE A 15 8.68 -23.26 -13.07
C ILE A 15 8.33 -22.63 -14.41
N VAL A 16 9.26 -22.69 -15.37
CA VAL A 16 9.09 -22.08 -16.68
C VAL A 16 7.96 -22.80 -17.43
N GLY A 17 6.92 -22.05 -17.80
CA GLY A 17 5.69 -22.60 -18.40
C GLY A 17 4.68 -23.17 -17.39
N ASP A 18 4.91 -22.99 -16.09
CA ASP A 18 4.07 -23.49 -15.00
C ASP A 18 3.78 -25.01 -15.18
N GLU A 19 2.52 -25.43 -15.21
CA GLU A 19 2.15 -26.85 -15.37
C GLU A 19 2.50 -27.41 -16.75
N LYS A 20 2.64 -26.56 -17.78
CA LYS A 20 2.99 -26.99 -19.15
C LYS A 20 4.48 -27.30 -19.30
N GLY A 21 5.32 -26.74 -18.44
CA GLY A 21 6.77 -26.89 -18.51
C GLY A 21 7.39 -26.25 -19.75
N TRP A 22 8.61 -26.70 -20.07
CA TRP A 22 9.36 -26.28 -21.24
C TRP A 22 8.96 -27.12 -22.45
N THR A 23 7.98 -26.64 -23.21
CA THR A 23 7.36 -27.30 -24.37
C THR A 23 7.15 -26.34 -25.57
N LEU A 24 6.83 -26.91 -26.73
CA LEU A 24 6.53 -26.22 -27.98
C LEU A 24 5.18 -25.47 -27.93
N ASN A 25 5.05 -24.45 -28.78
CA ASN A 25 3.81 -23.71 -29.02
C ASN A 25 3.21 -23.08 -27.74
N PHE A 26 4.07 -22.64 -26.84
CA PHE A 26 3.70 -21.98 -25.59
C PHE A 26 4.26 -20.55 -25.55
N ASP A 27 3.45 -19.58 -25.13
CA ASP A 27 3.87 -18.19 -25.06
C ASP A 27 4.59 -17.89 -23.72
N TYR A 28 5.91 -18.07 -23.73
CA TYR A 28 6.76 -17.78 -22.58
C TYR A 28 6.84 -16.30 -22.24
N GLN A 29 6.60 -15.39 -23.19
CA GLN A 29 6.63 -13.96 -22.93
C GLN A 29 5.37 -13.53 -22.18
N ALA A 30 4.21 -14.06 -22.59
CA ALA A 30 2.97 -13.91 -21.83
C ALA A 30 3.09 -14.52 -20.43
N TRP A 31 3.69 -15.72 -20.32
CA TRP A 31 3.96 -16.34 -19.02
C TRP A 31 4.85 -15.46 -18.12
N ALA A 32 5.86 -14.78 -18.67
CA ALA A 32 6.78 -13.95 -17.89
C ALA A 32 6.21 -12.56 -17.54
N LYS A 33 5.18 -12.09 -18.25
CA LYS A 33 4.73 -10.68 -18.25
C LYS A 33 4.46 -10.09 -16.87
N ASP A 34 3.75 -10.82 -16.00
CA ASP A 34 3.35 -10.35 -14.68
C ASP A 34 4.23 -10.93 -13.55
N LYS A 35 5.36 -11.51 -13.92
CA LYS A 35 6.32 -12.12 -12.98
C LYS A 35 7.45 -11.13 -12.71
N LEU A 36 7.71 -10.92 -11.42
CA LEU A 36 8.87 -10.15 -10.95
C LEU A 36 10.03 -11.12 -10.70
N PHE A 37 11.11 -10.98 -11.48
CA PHE A 37 12.34 -11.75 -11.29
C PHE A 37 13.38 -10.87 -10.60
N VAL A 38 13.98 -11.37 -9.52
CA VAL A 38 15.03 -10.67 -8.78
C VAL A 38 16.27 -11.56 -8.65
N VAL A 39 17.41 -10.96 -8.30
CA VAL A 39 18.63 -11.72 -8.03
C VAL A 39 18.38 -12.71 -6.89
N GLY A 40 18.86 -13.95 -7.07
CA GLY A 40 18.68 -15.06 -6.13
C GLY A 40 17.54 -16.00 -6.51
N ASP A 41 16.56 -15.54 -7.28
CA ASP A 41 15.48 -16.39 -7.79
C ASP A 41 16.02 -17.51 -8.70
N GLN A 42 15.21 -18.55 -8.89
CA GLN A 42 15.54 -19.71 -9.73
C GLN A 42 14.51 -19.90 -10.83
N LEU A 43 14.97 -20.23 -12.04
CA LEU A 43 14.15 -20.77 -13.12
C LEU A 43 14.32 -22.28 -13.16
N VAL A 44 13.21 -23.00 -13.24
CA VAL A 44 13.19 -24.46 -13.39
C VAL A 44 12.57 -24.82 -14.73
N PHE A 45 13.37 -25.41 -15.61
CA PHE A 45 12.93 -25.91 -16.90
C PHE A 45 12.64 -27.41 -16.78
N LYS A 46 11.36 -27.78 -16.89
CA LYS A 46 10.91 -29.18 -16.84
C LYS A 46 10.51 -29.66 -18.22
N TYR A 47 11.08 -30.77 -18.67
CA TYR A 47 10.75 -31.37 -19.96
C TYR A 47 11.17 -32.84 -20.00
N ALA A 48 10.60 -33.61 -20.95
CA ALA A 48 10.97 -35.01 -21.12
C ALA A 48 12.43 -35.13 -21.59
N TYR A 49 13.22 -35.94 -20.88
CA TYR A 49 14.63 -36.17 -21.18
C TYR A 49 14.86 -36.51 -22.67
N GLY A 50 15.88 -35.88 -23.27
CA GLY A 50 16.22 -36.05 -24.69
C GLY A 50 15.26 -35.40 -25.69
N LYS A 51 14.17 -34.76 -25.26
CA LYS A 51 13.25 -34.05 -26.18
C LYS A 51 13.61 -32.59 -26.39
N HIS A 52 14.08 -31.94 -25.34
CA HIS A 52 14.41 -30.52 -25.34
C HIS A 52 15.75 -30.29 -24.63
N ASN A 53 16.22 -29.06 -24.69
CA ASN A 53 17.40 -28.59 -23.97
C ASN A 53 17.23 -27.09 -23.68
N VAL A 54 18.14 -26.55 -22.87
CA VAL A 54 18.15 -25.13 -22.52
C VAL A 54 19.54 -24.57 -22.79
N HIS A 55 19.60 -23.60 -23.71
CA HIS A 55 20.78 -22.74 -23.87
C HIS A 55 20.50 -21.38 -23.26
N LYS A 56 21.46 -20.86 -22.50
CA LYS A 56 21.51 -19.44 -22.15
C LYS A 56 22.23 -18.69 -23.25
N VAL A 57 21.59 -17.66 -23.81
CA VAL A 57 22.12 -16.91 -24.95
C VAL A 57 22.07 -15.40 -24.70
N ASN A 58 22.60 -14.62 -25.65
CA ASN A 58 22.45 -13.16 -25.68
C ASN A 58 21.20 -12.76 -26.49
N GLY A 59 20.87 -11.47 -26.49
CA GLY A 59 19.68 -10.95 -27.18
C GLY A 59 19.68 -11.17 -28.70
N THR A 60 20.85 -11.07 -29.35
CA THR A 60 20.98 -11.27 -30.80
C THR A 60 20.72 -12.73 -31.17
N ALA A 61 21.41 -13.67 -30.51
CA ALA A 61 21.23 -15.11 -30.71
C ALA A 61 19.80 -15.54 -30.34
N PHE A 62 19.19 -14.92 -29.33
CA PHE A 62 17.77 -15.14 -29.03
C PHE A 62 16.87 -14.73 -30.19
N GLN A 63 17.04 -13.52 -30.73
CA GLN A 63 16.22 -13.02 -31.85
C GLN A 63 16.35 -13.88 -33.09
N GLN A 64 17.59 -14.26 -33.42
CA GLN A 64 17.92 -15.04 -34.61
C GLN A 64 17.77 -16.56 -34.43
N CYS A 65 17.47 -17.02 -33.20
CA CYS A 65 17.54 -18.43 -32.83
C CYS A 65 18.88 -19.08 -33.22
N SER A 66 19.99 -18.35 -33.02
CA SER A 66 21.34 -18.88 -33.24
C SER A 66 21.71 -19.85 -32.13
N ILE A 67 21.81 -21.14 -32.47
CA ILE A 67 22.00 -22.22 -31.51
C ILE A 67 23.49 -22.40 -31.21
N PRO A 68 23.94 -22.29 -29.94
CA PRO A 68 25.30 -22.62 -29.53
C PRO A 68 25.64 -24.11 -29.69
N PRO A 69 26.93 -24.51 -29.58
CA PRO A 69 27.33 -25.90 -29.54
C PRO A 69 26.55 -26.73 -28.49
N THR A 70 26.17 -27.96 -28.84
CA THR A 70 25.27 -28.79 -28.02
C THR A 70 25.83 -29.13 -26.63
N ASN A 71 27.16 -29.18 -26.47
CA ASN A 71 27.82 -29.41 -25.19
C ASN A 71 27.68 -28.24 -24.19
N GLU A 72 27.20 -27.08 -24.64
CA GLU A 72 26.88 -25.93 -23.77
C GLU A 72 25.41 -25.95 -23.28
N ALA A 73 24.61 -26.90 -23.77
CA ALA A 73 23.21 -27.02 -23.39
C ALA A 73 23.05 -27.69 -22.03
N LEU A 74 22.05 -27.26 -21.27
CA LEU A 74 21.50 -28.06 -20.17
C LEU A 74 20.52 -29.09 -20.76
N THR A 75 20.59 -30.33 -20.29
CA THR A 75 19.96 -31.49 -20.95
C THR A 75 19.28 -32.46 -19.97
N SER A 76 19.16 -32.13 -18.68
CA SER A 76 18.72 -33.10 -17.67
C SER A 76 17.23 -33.41 -17.72
N GLY A 77 16.40 -32.54 -18.31
CA GLY A 77 14.94 -32.61 -18.22
C GLY A 77 14.37 -31.93 -16.96
N TYR A 78 15.24 -31.55 -16.03
CA TYR A 78 14.93 -30.74 -14.86
C TYR A 78 16.10 -29.78 -14.60
N ASP A 79 16.23 -28.76 -15.42
CA ASP A 79 17.35 -27.83 -15.31
C ASP A 79 16.99 -26.64 -14.42
N VAL A 80 17.86 -26.34 -13.46
CA VAL A 80 17.69 -25.22 -12.53
C VAL A 80 18.73 -24.14 -12.83
N ILE A 81 18.28 -22.92 -13.09
CA ILE A 81 19.13 -21.76 -13.33
C ILE A 81 18.89 -20.73 -12.24
N THR A 82 19.92 -20.46 -11.43
CA THR A 82 19.89 -19.35 -10.46
C THR A 82 20.15 -18.02 -11.16
N LEU A 83 19.30 -17.04 -10.91
CA LEU A 83 19.40 -15.67 -11.43
C LEU A 83 20.42 -14.88 -10.60
N ALA A 84 21.70 -15.07 -10.89
CA ALA A 84 22.79 -14.53 -10.07
C ALA A 84 23.08 -13.03 -10.29
N THR A 85 22.63 -12.45 -11.40
CA THR A 85 22.93 -11.05 -11.75
C THR A 85 21.72 -10.34 -12.34
N PRO A 86 21.58 -9.02 -12.13
CA PRO A 86 20.51 -8.26 -12.73
C PRO A 86 20.64 -8.18 -14.26
N GLY A 87 19.61 -7.62 -14.88
CA GLY A 87 19.53 -7.37 -16.30
C GLY A 87 18.84 -8.48 -17.08
N ARG A 88 18.87 -8.31 -18.39
CA ARG A 88 18.19 -9.17 -19.35
C ARG A 88 18.84 -10.55 -19.43
N LYS A 89 18.03 -11.60 -19.40
CA LYS A 89 18.45 -13.01 -19.58
C LYS A 89 17.61 -13.64 -20.69
N TRP A 90 18.25 -14.45 -21.53
CA TRP A 90 17.61 -15.10 -22.67
C TRP A 90 17.93 -16.59 -22.66
N TYR A 91 16.90 -17.39 -22.93
CA TYR A 91 16.97 -18.84 -22.96
C TYR A 91 16.26 -19.38 -24.19
N ILE A 92 16.82 -20.41 -24.84
CA ILE A 92 16.24 -21.03 -26.05
C ILE A 92 16.39 -22.55 -26.01
N CYS A 93 15.53 -23.26 -26.73
CA CYS A 93 15.74 -24.66 -27.08
C CYS A 93 16.46 -24.77 -28.42
N GLY A 94 17.58 -25.47 -28.45
CA GLY A 94 18.43 -25.69 -29.62
C GLY A 94 18.10 -26.92 -30.46
N VAL A 95 17.05 -27.66 -30.13
CA VAL A 95 16.66 -28.87 -30.88
C VAL A 95 15.93 -28.47 -32.16
N GLY A 96 16.50 -28.79 -33.33
CA GLY A 96 15.86 -28.56 -34.63
C GLY A 96 15.32 -27.15 -34.81
N LYS A 97 14.01 -27.02 -35.09
CA LYS A 97 13.31 -25.72 -35.25
C LYS A 97 12.52 -25.29 -34.00
N HIS A 98 12.84 -25.82 -32.82
CA HIS A 98 12.07 -25.55 -31.59
C HIS A 98 12.11 -24.06 -31.19
N CYS A 99 13.24 -23.37 -31.37
CA CYS A 99 13.31 -21.93 -31.11
C CYS A 99 12.58 -21.11 -32.19
N GLU A 100 12.92 -21.34 -33.46
CA GLU A 100 12.49 -20.49 -34.60
C GLU A 100 10.99 -20.61 -34.89
N SER A 101 10.49 -21.85 -34.98
CA SER A 101 9.10 -22.13 -35.34
C SER A 101 8.28 -22.64 -34.16
N GLY A 102 8.92 -23.31 -33.20
CA GLY A 102 8.25 -23.89 -32.03
C GLY A 102 8.03 -22.92 -30.87
N GLY A 103 8.59 -21.70 -30.94
CA GLY A 103 8.45 -20.68 -29.91
C GLY A 103 9.11 -21.00 -28.57
N MET A 104 9.98 -22.03 -28.48
CA MET A 104 10.68 -22.40 -27.25
C MET A 104 11.83 -21.44 -26.93
N LYS A 105 11.47 -20.24 -26.51
CA LYS A 105 12.38 -19.16 -26.17
C LYS A 105 11.79 -18.26 -25.07
N LEU A 106 12.55 -18.01 -24.02
CA LEU A 106 12.20 -17.15 -22.89
C LEU A 106 13.16 -15.96 -22.79
N PHE A 107 12.61 -14.77 -22.55
CA PHE A 107 13.34 -13.56 -22.21
C PHE A 107 12.75 -13.02 -20.92
N ILE A 108 13.61 -12.68 -19.96
CA ILE A 108 13.21 -12.04 -18.71
C ILE A 108 14.15 -10.87 -18.39
N ASN A 109 13.66 -9.92 -17.60
CA ASN A 109 14.47 -8.89 -16.99
C ASN A 109 14.57 -9.13 -15.48
N VAL A 110 15.79 -9.28 -14.98
CA VAL A 110 16.06 -9.54 -13.55
C VAL A 110 16.42 -8.25 -12.86
N LEU A 111 15.70 -7.88 -11.79
CA LEU A 111 16.05 -6.74 -10.96
C LEU A 111 17.11 -7.13 -9.94
N SER A 112 17.90 -6.17 -9.45
CA SER A 112 18.89 -6.42 -8.40
C SER A 112 18.23 -6.89 -7.11
N HIS A 113 17.08 -6.31 -6.76
CA HIS A 113 16.25 -6.68 -5.61
C HIS A 113 14.78 -6.41 -5.92
N ALA A 114 13.88 -6.95 -5.11
CA ALA A 114 12.47 -6.59 -5.18
C ALA A 114 12.30 -5.09 -4.86
N PRO A 115 11.40 -4.36 -5.57
CA PRO A 115 11.07 -3.00 -5.20
C PRO A 115 10.53 -2.99 -3.77
N SER A 116 10.99 -2.03 -2.97
CA SER A 116 10.47 -1.85 -1.62
C SER A 116 8.97 -1.57 -1.66
N PRO A 117 8.19 -2.05 -0.69
CA PRO A 117 6.80 -1.62 -0.54
C PRO A 117 6.76 -0.09 -0.50
N PRO A 118 5.75 0.56 -1.11
CA PRO A 118 5.57 1.98 -0.90
C PRO A 118 5.46 2.26 0.61
N PRO A 119 6.06 3.36 1.11
CA PRO A 119 5.89 3.73 2.50
C PRO A 119 4.39 3.88 2.79
N PRO A 120 3.91 3.49 3.99
CA PRO A 120 2.52 3.72 4.36
C PRO A 120 2.21 5.21 4.17
N SER A 121 1.16 5.52 3.39
CA SER A 121 0.78 6.92 3.17
C SER A 121 0.45 7.52 4.52
N VAL A 122 1.21 8.50 5.01
CA VAL A 122 0.89 9.25 6.23
C VAL A 122 0.09 10.51 5.81
N TYR A 123 -1.24 10.45 5.84
CA TYR A 123 -2.12 11.61 5.90
C TYR A 123 -1.69 12.56 7.04
N PRO A 124 -1.21 13.78 6.73
CA PRO A 124 -0.64 14.69 7.72
C PRO A 124 -1.66 15.24 8.73
N GLY A 125 -2.95 14.94 8.57
CA GLY A 125 -4.04 15.50 9.37
C GLY A 125 -4.27 16.98 9.05
N LYS A 126 -5.53 17.39 8.86
CA LYS A 126 -5.86 18.82 8.73
C LYS A 126 -6.15 19.44 10.09
N VAL A 127 -5.86 20.74 10.20
CA VAL A 127 -6.30 21.58 11.32
C VAL A 127 -7.67 22.16 10.99
N ILE A 128 -8.63 21.97 11.88
CA ILE A 128 -10.04 22.34 11.70
C ILE A 128 -10.45 23.26 12.85
N TRP A 129 -10.82 24.48 12.50
CA TRP A 129 -11.25 25.50 13.45
C TRP A 129 -12.74 25.32 13.76
N VAL A 130 -13.06 24.94 15.00
CA VAL A 130 -14.44 24.68 15.40
C VAL A 130 -15.23 26.00 15.41
N GLY A 131 -16.28 26.05 14.60
CA GLY A 131 -17.08 27.26 14.37
C GLY A 131 -16.48 28.24 13.35
N ASP A 132 -15.44 27.83 12.61
CA ASP A 132 -14.72 28.67 11.65
C ASP A 132 -14.34 30.03 12.29
N ASP A 133 -14.68 31.17 11.67
CA ASP A 133 -14.37 32.51 12.20
C ASP A 133 -15.15 32.88 13.47
N LYS A 134 -16.26 32.19 13.76
CA LYS A 134 -17.07 32.45 14.97
C LYS A 134 -16.45 31.85 16.22
N GLY A 135 -15.61 30.82 16.08
CA GLY A 135 -15.00 30.09 17.19
C GLY A 135 -16.02 29.34 18.06
N TRP A 136 -15.61 28.99 19.27
CA TRP A 136 -16.41 28.27 20.26
C TRP A 136 -17.21 29.26 21.13
N THR A 137 -18.39 29.64 20.65
CA THR A 137 -19.33 30.62 21.24
C THR A 137 -20.79 30.15 21.24
N LEU A 138 -21.62 30.77 22.09
CA LEU A 138 -23.07 30.58 22.14
C LEU A 138 -23.78 31.11 20.87
N ASN A 139 -25.04 30.70 20.69
CA ASN A 139 -25.90 31.09 19.55
C ASN A 139 -25.32 30.71 18.18
N PHE A 140 -24.62 29.59 18.11
CA PHE A 140 -24.05 29.04 16.89
C PHE A 140 -24.39 27.55 16.77
N ASP A 141 -24.86 27.12 15.58
CA ASP A 141 -25.22 25.73 15.34
C ASP A 141 -24.01 24.91 14.88
N TYR A 142 -23.36 24.25 15.85
CA TYR A 142 -22.21 23.39 15.59
C TYR A 142 -22.55 22.12 14.82
N GLN A 143 -23.79 21.63 14.88
CA GLN A 143 -24.18 20.42 14.15
C GLN A 143 -24.38 20.75 12.67
N ALA A 144 -25.02 21.88 12.37
CA ALA A 144 -25.08 22.42 11.01
C ALA A 144 -23.66 22.71 10.48
N TRP A 145 -22.80 23.34 11.28
CA TRP A 145 -21.40 23.57 10.91
C TRP A 145 -20.64 22.27 10.59
N ALA A 146 -20.85 21.21 11.37
CA ALA A 146 -20.19 19.92 11.12
C ALA A 146 -20.76 19.15 9.92
N THR A 147 -21.96 19.50 9.47
CA THR A 147 -22.65 18.78 8.38
C THR A 147 -21.87 18.89 7.08
N GLY A 148 -21.69 17.76 6.40
CA GLY A 148 -20.92 17.65 5.15
C GLY A 148 -19.40 17.68 5.32
N LYS A 149 -18.87 18.08 6.48
CA LYS A 149 -17.43 18.03 6.76
C LYS A 149 -17.00 16.59 7.06
N ARG A 150 -15.82 16.20 6.57
CA ARG A 150 -15.21 14.89 6.83
C ARG A 150 -14.07 15.03 7.83
N PHE A 151 -14.11 14.25 8.90
CA PHE A 151 -13.10 14.21 9.94
C PHE A 151 -12.39 12.86 9.88
N TYR A 152 -11.06 12.86 9.90
CA TYR A 152 -10.25 11.64 9.83
C TYR A 152 -9.36 11.51 11.06
N VAL A 153 -8.95 10.27 11.36
CA VAL A 153 -7.83 10.04 12.29
C VAL A 153 -6.61 10.84 11.83
N GLY A 154 -5.98 11.56 12.77
CA GLY A 154 -4.86 12.47 12.50
C GLY A 154 -5.26 13.95 12.44
N ASP A 155 -6.52 14.27 12.14
CA ASP A 155 -7.00 15.66 12.14
C ASP A 155 -6.92 16.29 13.54
N LYS A 156 -6.88 17.62 13.58
CA LYS A 156 -6.87 18.42 14.80
C LYS A 156 -8.07 19.35 14.82
N LEU A 157 -8.87 19.32 15.88
CA LEU A 157 -9.87 20.34 16.16
C LEU A 157 -9.24 21.46 17.00
N VAL A 158 -9.48 22.71 16.62
CA VAL A 158 -9.06 23.88 17.38
C VAL A 158 -10.30 24.60 17.91
N PHE A 159 -10.40 24.71 19.22
CA PHE A 159 -11.45 25.44 19.91
C PHE A 159 -10.87 26.78 20.36
N LYS A 160 -11.29 27.86 19.71
CA LYS A 160 -10.87 29.22 20.02
C LYS A 160 -12.01 29.95 20.72
N TYR A 161 -11.74 30.52 21.90
CA TYR A 161 -12.71 31.27 22.69
C TYR A 161 -12.02 32.20 23.69
N PRO A 162 -12.68 33.26 24.18
CA PRO A 162 -12.10 34.10 25.22
C PRO A 162 -11.86 33.32 26.52
N VAL A 163 -10.63 33.36 27.04
CA VAL A 163 -10.24 32.66 28.27
C VAL A 163 -11.18 33.00 29.42
N GLY A 164 -11.60 31.98 30.17
CA GLY A 164 -12.53 32.13 31.30
C GLY A 164 -14.00 32.31 30.92
N LYS A 165 -14.35 32.47 29.63
CA LYS A 165 -15.75 32.54 29.18
C LYS A 165 -16.33 31.18 28.84
N HIS A 166 -15.52 30.31 28.26
CA HIS A 166 -15.90 28.97 27.86
C HIS A 166 -14.81 27.98 28.28
N ASN A 167 -15.12 26.69 28.15
CA ASN A 167 -14.17 25.60 28.25
C ASN A 167 -14.60 24.49 27.28
N VAL A 168 -13.77 23.46 27.15
CA VAL A 168 -14.05 22.30 26.31
C VAL A 168 -13.85 21.03 27.12
N PHE A 169 -14.93 20.26 27.25
CA PHE A 169 -14.88 18.90 27.76
C PHE A 169 -15.00 17.90 26.62
N ARG A 170 -14.30 16.78 26.73
CA ARG A 170 -14.60 15.58 25.96
C ARG A 170 -15.75 14.85 26.67
N ALA A 171 -16.79 14.51 25.94
CA ALA A 171 -17.98 13.85 26.49
C ALA A 171 -18.23 12.50 25.80
N ASN A 172 -19.14 11.71 26.37
CA ASN A 172 -19.78 10.59 25.71
C ASN A 172 -21.19 10.98 25.22
N GLY A 173 -21.88 10.08 24.51
CA GLY A 173 -23.21 10.36 23.96
C GLY A 173 -24.26 10.76 25.00
N THR A 174 -24.29 10.08 26.15
CA THR A 174 -25.23 10.36 27.25
C THR A 174 -24.97 11.73 27.86
N ALA A 175 -23.71 12.00 28.23
CA ALA A 175 -23.28 13.28 28.80
C ALA A 175 -23.52 14.44 27.83
N PHE A 176 -23.31 14.22 26.53
CA PHE A 176 -23.61 15.19 25.50
C PHE A 176 -25.11 15.50 25.37
N GLN A 177 -25.98 14.48 25.44
CA GLN A 177 -27.43 14.66 25.33
C GLN A 177 -28.00 15.37 26.55
N GLN A 178 -27.57 14.96 27.73
CA GLN A 178 -28.10 15.44 29.02
C GLN A 178 -27.34 16.64 29.59
N CYS A 179 -26.27 17.09 28.92
CA CYS A 179 -25.36 18.12 29.43
C CYS A 179 -24.80 17.79 30.83
N ILE A 180 -24.46 16.52 31.05
CA ILE A 180 -23.74 16.10 32.25
C ILE A 180 -22.29 16.53 32.07
N ILE A 181 -21.80 17.38 32.97
CA ILE A 181 -20.44 17.91 32.92
C ILE A 181 -19.49 16.89 33.55
N PRO A 182 -18.42 16.46 32.85
CA PRO A 182 -17.38 15.60 33.43
C PRO A 182 -16.65 16.26 34.61
N ALA A 183 -15.74 15.52 35.25
CA ALA A 183 -14.96 16.05 36.37
C ALA A 183 -14.14 17.28 35.95
N ALA A 184 -14.13 18.32 36.78
CA ALA A 184 -13.60 19.64 36.41
C ALA A 184 -12.12 19.65 35.95
N ASN A 185 -11.31 18.69 36.42
CA ASN A 185 -9.91 18.52 36.00
C ASN A 185 -9.74 18.00 34.56
N GLU A 186 -10.82 17.58 33.90
CA GLU A 186 -10.81 17.17 32.49
C GLU A 186 -11.05 18.34 31.52
N ALA A 187 -11.35 19.54 32.05
CA ALA A 187 -11.63 20.72 31.25
C ALA A 187 -10.37 21.21 30.53
N LEU A 188 -10.49 21.47 29.24
CA LEU A 188 -9.54 22.31 28.51
C LEU A 188 -10.00 23.76 28.62
N THR A 189 -9.11 24.66 29.01
CA THR A 189 -9.45 26.03 29.46
C THR A 189 -8.53 27.11 28.87
N SER A 190 -7.69 26.77 27.90
CA SER A 190 -6.64 27.69 27.41
C SER A 190 -7.17 28.84 26.55
N GLY A 191 -8.42 28.78 26.09
CA GLY A 191 -8.95 29.68 25.06
C GLY A 191 -8.47 29.36 23.64
N TYR A 192 -7.55 28.40 23.48
CA TYR A 192 -7.02 27.90 22.22
C TYR A 192 -6.71 26.40 22.34
N ASP A 193 -7.74 25.59 22.57
CA ASP A 193 -7.52 24.16 22.83
C ASP A 193 -7.42 23.36 21.54
N VAL A 194 -6.38 22.53 21.42
CA VAL A 194 -6.16 21.68 20.25
C VAL A 194 -6.38 20.21 20.61
N ILE A 195 -7.35 19.57 19.95
CA ILE A 195 -7.67 18.15 20.13
C ILE A 195 -7.29 17.38 18.88
N THR A 196 -6.31 16.47 18.98
CA THR A 196 -6.00 15.53 17.90
C THR A 196 -6.99 14.35 17.91
N LEU A 197 -7.58 14.03 16.76
CA LEU A 197 -8.51 12.92 16.55
C LEU A 197 -7.71 11.62 16.39
N LYS A 198 -7.55 10.89 17.48
CA LYS A 198 -6.67 9.70 17.53
C LYS A 198 -7.34 8.40 17.07
N THR A 199 -8.65 8.30 17.20
CA THR A 199 -9.39 7.05 16.91
C THR A 199 -10.67 7.35 16.14
N PRO A 200 -11.10 6.43 15.25
CA PRO A 200 -12.37 6.58 14.54
C PRO A 200 -13.57 6.50 15.49
N GLY A 201 -14.75 6.77 14.96
CA GLY A 201 -16.02 6.77 15.68
C GLY A 201 -16.48 8.15 16.13
N ARG A 202 -17.62 8.19 16.80
CA ARG A 202 -18.21 9.44 17.29
C ARG A 202 -17.36 10.05 18.40
N LYS A 203 -17.21 11.37 18.36
CA LYS A 203 -16.58 12.20 19.40
C LYS A 203 -17.56 13.30 19.78
N TRP A 204 -17.66 13.61 21.07
CA TRP A 204 -18.57 14.61 21.60
C TRP A 204 -17.78 15.63 22.43
N TYR A 205 -18.17 16.89 22.31
CA TYR A 205 -17.55 18.02 22.98
C TYR A 205 -18.63 18.94 23.53
N ILE A 206 -18.47 19.43 24.76
CA ILE A 206 -19.42 20.33 25.42
C ILE A 206 -18.68 21.44 26.16
N CYS A 207 -19.34 22.58 26.36
CA CYS A 207 -18.93 23.59 27.32
C CYS A 207 -19.61 23.33 28.67
N GLY A 208 -18.83 23.24 29.73
CA GLY A 208 -19.29 22.98 31.10
C GLY A 208 -19.52 24.22 31.95
N VAL A 209 -19.38 25.42 31.38
CA VAL A 209 -19.87 26.65 32.04
C VAL A 209 -21.39 26.58 32.16
N GLU A 210 -21.92 27.08 33.29
CA GLU A 210 -23.33 26.97 33.63
C GLU A 210 -24.25 27.33 32.45
N LYS A 211 -25.21 26.47 32.15
CA LYS A 211 -26.21 26.57 31.05
C LYS A 211 -25.64 26.58 29.63
N HIS A 212 -24.34 26.68 29.41
CA HIS A 212 -23.80 26.83 28.05
C HIS A 212 -24.07 25.62 27.15
N CYS A 213 -23.91 24.40 27.68
CA CYS A 213 -24.27 23.18 26.94
C CYS A 213 -25.76 23.14 26.59
N GLN A 214 -26.63 23.52 27.53
CA GLN A 214 -28.09 23.56 27.34
C GLN A 214 -28.50 24.60 26.29
N LEU A 215 -27.76 25.71 26.21
CA LEU A 215 -27.91 26.75 25.19
C LEU A 215 -27.24 26.40 23.84
N GLY A 216 -26.79 25.15 23.66
CA GLY A 216 -26.31 24.65 22.38
C GLY A 216 -24.80 24.73 22.15
N LEU A 217 -23.99 25.14 23.14
CA LEU A 217 -22.53 25.14 23.03
C LEU A 217 -21.97 23.71 23.18
N LYS A 218 -22.27 22.87 22.18
CA LYS A 218 -21.92 21.47 22.10
C LYS A 218 -21.78 20.99 20.65
N LEU A 219 -20.79 20.13 20.39
CA LEU A 219 -20.49 19.56 19.08
C LEU A 219 -20.37 18.03 19.18
N PHE A 220 -20.87 17.31 18.17
CA PHE A 220 -20.45 15.93 17.96
C PHE A 220 -20.02 15.76 16.51
N ILE A 221 -19.04 14.90 16.28
CA ILE A 221 -18.54 14.56 14.94
C ILE A 221 -18.37 13.06 14.81
N THR A 222 -18.37 12.55 13.59
CA THR A 222 -17.98 11.18 13.28
C THR A 222 -16.60 11.19 12.64
N VAL A 223 -15.63 10.54 13.29
CA VAL A 223 -14.25 10.43 12.79
C VAL A 223 -14.11 9.16 11.99
N LEU A 224 -13.71 9.29 10.74
CA LEU A 224 -13.41 8.17 9.84
C LEU A 224 -12.01 7.62 10.10
N PRO A 225 -11.74 6.34 9.80
CA PRO A 225 -10.39 5.80 9.76
C PRO A 225 -9.49 6.63 8.83
N TYR A 226 -8.19 6.44 8.97
CA TYR A 226 -7.22 7.08 8.11
C TYR A 226 -7.57 6.87 6.63
N PRO A 227 -7.53 7.91 5.78
CA PRO A 227 -7.74 7.70 4.35
C PRO A 227 -6.56 6.89 3.83
N THR A 228 -6.75 5.58 3.66
CA THR A 228 -5.81 4.77 2.89
C THR A 228 -5.87 5.30 1.47
N TYR A 229 -4.80 5.94 1.01
CA TYR A 229 -4.69 6.30 -0.40
C TYR A 229 -4.72 5.00 -1.20
N VAL A 230 -5.85 4.71 -1.84
CA VAL A 230 -5.91 3.71 -2.90
C VAL A 230 -5.51 4.46 -4.15
N PRO A 231 -4.32 4.20 -4.74
CA PRO A 231 -3.97 4.81 -6.01
C PRO A 231 -5.09 4.50 -7.02
N PRO A 232 -5.52 5.48 -7.83
CA PRO A 232 -6.48 5.21 -8.88
C PRO A 232 -5.97 4.04 -9.73
N PRO A 233 -6.84 3.10 -10.15
CA PRO A 233 -6.44 2.03 -11.05
C PRO A 233 -5.76 2.69 -12.25
N TYR A 234 -4.54 2.23 -12.55
CA TYR A 234 -3.78 2.69 -13.70
C TYR A 234 -4.69 2.61 -14.93
N HIS A 235 -5.18 3.76 -15.41
CA HIS A 235 -5.86 3.82 -16.69
C HIS A 235 -4.78 3.54 -17.74
N ARG A 236 -4.77 2.30 -18.23
CA ARG A 236 -4.05 1.91 -19.44
C ARG A 236 -4.68 2.67 -20.60
N THR A 237 -3.94 3.64 -21.15
CA THR A 237 -4.11 4.10 -22.53
C THR A 237 -3.62 3.05 -23.49
#